data_AF-A0A2W2DZM5-F1
#
_entry.id   AF-A0A2W2DZM5-F1
#
_cell.length_a   1.000
_cell.length_b   1.000
_cell.length_c   1.000
_cell.angle_alpha   90.00
_cell.angle_beta   90.00
_cell.angle_gamma   90.00
#
_symmetry.space_group_name_H-M   'P 1'
#
loop_
_entity.id
_entity.type
_entity.pdbx_description
1 polymer ?
#
loop_
_entity_poly.entity_id
_entity_poly.type
_entity_poly.pdbx_seq_one_letter_code
_entity_poly.pdbx_strand_id
1 'polypeptide(L)' 'MTRAHRYATTVTWTGNLGTGTSGYRDYRRDHDVTTDGAPPIAGSSDPTFRGDPTRWN' A
#
# COMPACT_ATOMS: atom_id res chain seq x y z
N MET A 1 27.55 24.26 -1.21
CA MET A 1 26.13 24.13 -0.82
C MET A 1 25.61 22.82 -1.36
N THR A 2 25.16 21.91 -0.49
CA THR A 2 24.67 20.60 -0.90
C THR A 2 23.24 20.75 -1.43
N ARG A 3 22.95 20.23 -2.61
CA ARG A 3 21.60 20.26 -3.19
C ARG A 3 20.73 19.23 -2.46
N ALA A 4 19.64 19.69 -1.84
CA ALA A 4 18.66 18.81 -1.22
C ALA A 4 17.60 18.43 -2.26
N HIS A 5 17.33 17.13 -2.36
CA HIS A 5 16.24 16.58 -3.17
C HIS A 5 15.17 16.02 -2.22
N ARG A 6 13.91 16.40 -2.42
CA ARG A 6 12.78 15.93 -1.62
C ARG A 6 11.78 15.25 -2.52
N TYR A 7 11.31 14.09 -2.07
CA TYR A 7 10.27 13.30 -2.71
C TYR A 7 9.15 13.08 -1.70
N ALA A 8 7.91 13.08 -2.19
CA ALA A 8 6.73 12.83 -1.38
C ALA A 8 5.90 11.75 -2.08
N THR A 9 5.24 10.92 -1.28
CA THR A 9 4.32 9.90 -1.75
C THR A 9 3.19 9.77 -0.74
N THR A 10 2.04 9.29 -1.20
CA THR A 10 0.90 8.95 -0.36
C THR A 10 0.70 7.45 -0.40
N VAL A 11 0.51 6.84 0.78
CA VAL A 11 0.16 5.42 0.90
C VAL A 11 -1.26 5.34 1.45
N THR A 12 -2.16 4.80 0.64
CA THR A 12 -3.57 4.64 1.02
C THR A 12 -3.87 3.15 1.17
N TRP A 13 -4.33 2.75 2.35
CA TRP A 13 -4.81 1.39 2.56
C TRP A 13 -6.15 1.17 1.84
N THR A 14 -6.22 0.12 1.02
CA THR A 14 -7.40 -0.24 0.21
C THR A 14 -7.96 -1.61 0.56
N GLY A 15 -7.44 -2.23 1.62
CA GLY A 15 -7.81 -3.59 2.01
C GLY A 15 -9.09 -3.75 2.84
N ASN A 16 -9.90 -2.69 2.96
CA ASN A 16 -11.20 -2.79 3.62
C ASN A 16 -12.18 -3.60 2.76
N LEU A 17 -12.68 -4.71 3.29
CA LEU A 17 -13.66 -5.58 2.60
C LEU A 17 -15.12 -5.30 2.99
N GLY A 18 -15.38 -4.20 3.72
CA GLY A 18 -16.71 -3.73 4.07
C GLY A 18 -16.95 -3.60 5.57
N THR A 19 -16.14 -4.25 6.41
CA THR A 19 -16.28 -4.24 7.88
C THR A 19 -15.08 -3.60 8.59
N GLY A 20 -14.19 -2.93 7.84
CA GLY A 20 -12.98 -2.32 8.38
C GLY A 20 -11.99 -3.37 8.87
N THR A 21 -11.51 -3.21 10.09
CA THR A 21 -10.55 -4.11 10.76
C THR A 21 -11.24 -5.01 11.79
N SER A 22 -12.45 -5.48 11.47
CA SER A 22 -13.32 -6.27 12.34
C SER A 22 -12.68 -7.55 12.90
N GLY A 23 -11.69 -8.10 12.20
CA GLY A 23 -10.83 -9.16 12.69
C GLY A 23 -9.56 -9.32 11.86
N TYR A 24 -8.55 -9.97 12.43
CA TYR A 24 -7.21 -10.02 11.84
C TYR A 24 -7.15 -10.73 10.46
N ARG A 25 -8.14 -11.56 10.13
CA ARG A 25 -8.25 -12.23 8.81
C ARG A 25 -9.24 -11.54 7.88
N ASP A 26 -9.99 -10.57 8.38
CA ASP A 26 -11.18 -10.02 7.71
C ASP A 26 -10.87 -8.78 6.88
N TYR A 27 -9.60 -8.42 6.80
CA TYR A 27 -9.09 -7.36 5.94
C TYR A 27 -7.85 -7.79 5.16
N ARG A 28 -7.67 -7.17 3.99
CA ARG A 28 -6.46 -7.33 3.17
C ARG A 28 -5.39 -6.32 3.57
N ARG A 29 -4.14 -6.62 3.25
CA ARG A 29 -3.02 -5.68 3.42
C ARG A 29 -2.74 -4.86 2.16
N ASP A 30 -3.72 -4.86 1.27
CA ASP A 30 -3.72 -4.13 0.01
C ASP A 30 -3.64 -2.63 0.26
N HIS A 31 -2.76 -1.96 -0.48
CA HIS A 31 -2.58 -0.52 -0.42
C HIS A 31 -2.11 0.00 -1.79
N ASP A 32 -2.35 1.28 -2.04
CA ASP A 32 -1.84 1.97 -3.23
C ASP A 32 -0.81 3.02 -2.81
N VAL A 33 0.33 3.02 -3.49
CA VAL A 33 1.36 4.07 -3.37
C VAL A 33 1.21 5.03 -4.54
N THR A 34 1.02 6.31 -4.25
CA THR A 34 0.80 7.35 -5.27
C THR A 34 1.73 8.54 -5.12
N THR A 35 1.99 9.22 -6.22
CA THR A 35 2.66 10.52 -6.28
C THR A 35 2.12 11.30 -7.47
N ASP A 36 2.23 12.62 -7.44
CA ASP A 36 1.75 13.47 -8.53
C ASP A 36 2.47 13.12 -9.85
N GLY A 37 1.69 12.91 -10.91
CA GLY A 37 2.19 12.69 -12.27
C GLY A 37 2.68 11.28 -12.60
N ALA A 38 2.64 10.32 -11.66
CA ALA A 38 2.99 8.93 -11.92
C ALA A 38 1.78 7.98 -11.70
N PRO A 39 1.73 6.83 -12.40
CA PRO A 39 0.73 5.80 -12.12
C PRO A 39 0.87 5.25 -10.68
N PRO A 40 -0.25 4.84 -10.04
CA PRO A 40 -0.21 4.17 -8.75
C PRO A 40 0.55 2.84 -8.80
N ILE A 41 1.21 2.49 -7.70
CA ILE A 41 1.76 1.16 -7.48
C ILE A 41 0.81 0.41 -6.55
N ALA A 42 0.22 -0.67 -7.05
CA ALA A 42 -0.61 -1.57 -6.26
C ALA A 42 0.28 -2.48 -5.40
N GLY A 43 0.25 -2.25 -4.08
CA GLY A 43 1.04 -2.98 -3.09
C GLY A 43 0.20 -3.90 -2.21
N SER A 44 0.88 -4.85 -1.57
CA SER A 44 0.38 -5.65 -0.45
C SER A 44 1.51 -5.91 0.54
N SER A 45 1.23 -6.61 1.63
CA SER A 45 2.30 -7.13 2.50
C SER A 45 2.97 -8.36 1.86
N ASP A 46 4.09 -8.81 2.42
CA ASP A 46 4.65 -10.11 2.07
C ASP A 46 3.60 -11.25 2.24
N PRO A 47 3.57 -12.25 1.35
CA PRO A 47 2.65 -13.39 1.46
C PRO A 47 2.73 -14.14 2.80
N THR A 48 3.90 -14.21 3.43
CA THR A 48 4.08 -14.78 4.78
C THR A 48 3.30 -14.00 5.86
N PHE A 49 3.02 -12.72 5.61
CA PHE A 49 2.17 -11.85 6.42
C PHE A 49 0.79 -11.61 5.79
N ARG A 50 0.31 -12.55 4.95
CA ARG A 50 -1.02 -12.60 4.33
C ARG A 50 -1.30 -11.46 3.35
N GLY A 51 -0.28 -10.97 2.65
CA GLY A 51 -0.50 -10.13 1.48
C GLY A 51 -0.76 -10.93 0.20
N ASP A 52 -1.09 -10.20 -0.86
CA ASP A 52 -1.40 -10.73 -2.17
C ASP A 52 -0.13 -10.88 -3.02
N PRO A 53 0.31 -12.11 -3.35
CA PRO A 53 1.55 -12.34 -4.10
C PRO A 53 1.51 -11.80 -5.53
N THR A 54 0.34 -11.40 -6.04
CA THR A 54 0.19 -10.79 -7.36
C THR A 54 0.48 -9.28 -7.37
N ARG A 55 0.68 -8.69 -6.18
CA ARG A 55 0.99 -7.27 -5.99
C ARG A 55 2.45 -7.05 -5.65
N TRP A 56 2.82 -5.78 -5.52
CA TRP A 56 4.15 -5.37 -5.06
C TRP A 56 4.26 -5.60 -3.54
N ASN A 57 5.24 -6.41 -3.10
CA ASN A 57 5.38 -6.88 -1.72
C ASN A 57 6.74 -6.55 -1.12
#